data_AF-A0A3B9I9Y4-F1
#
_entry.id   AF-A0A3B9I9Y4-F1
#
_cell.length_a   1.000
_cell.length_b   1.000
_cell.length_c   1.000
_cell.angle_alpha   90.00
_cell.angle_beta   90.00
_cell.angle_gamma   90.00
#
_symmetry.space_group_name_H-M   'P 1'
#
loop_
_entity.id
_entity.type
_entity.pdbx_description
1 polymer ?
#
loop_
_entity_poly.entity_id
_entity_poly.type
_entity_poly.pdbx_seq_one_letter_code
_entity_poly.pdbx_strand_id
1 'polypeptide(L)'
;MKYIWIYAVIPVVYSIMFFSVRGGFLKSAHMLNIRFLSGLSIDDGSVRTALLVIFAANIAAAVITVTGHLGSTAEDGYLLREDYNGQTYTQNLELSISGEERPIEIEVAPRSYSETEKEAILSRAAMKIESIILEGQSAGHINQDLKLISSYEEMPIVISWVTDRPDILDWDGKICRGIPEEGTDVVLTASLEWGELEKEVTIPLTIFPKELTGDEALREKVNEAVSSSNNSEDEKLILPDKIDGKNVVWHSAGSGQGLIVLFAGLLFAALFMFSRIQNRDIQEAKRQEALLYDYPHLVNKLVLLLNAGMSMRAAFEKTAHDYRISLKNGGPKREGFDEIL
;
A
#
# COMPACT_ATOMS: atom_id res chain seq x y z
N MET A 1 45.59 -9.17 30.06
CA MET A 1 44.51 -8.41 30.74
C MET A 1 44.47 -6.97 30.21
N LYS A 2 44.11 -6.74 28.93
CA LYS A 2 44.14 -5.38 28.32
C LYS A 2 43.06 -5.06 27.26
N TYR A 3 42.04 -5.90 27.06
CA TYR A 3 41.02 -5.65 26.03
C TYR A 3 39.56 -5.75 26.50
N ILE A 4 39.30 -5.93 27.80
CA ILE A 4 37.93 -6.07 28.33
C ILE A 4 37.11 -4.77 28.24
N TRP A 5 37.77 -3.61 28.24
CA TRP A 5 37.09 -2.31 28.11
C TRP A 5 36.57 -2.01 26.70
N ILE A 6 37.09 -2.68 25.66
CA ILE A 6 36.60 -2.50 24.29
C ILE A 6 35.23 -3.17 24.10
N TYR A 7 34.89 -4.21 24.88
CA TYR A 7 33.62 -4.91 24.79
C TYR A 7 32.46 -4.24 25.53
N ALA A 8 32.75 -3.33 26.47
CA ALA A 8 31.74 -2.59 27.23
C ALA A 8 31.41 -1.22 26.61
N VAL A 9 32.33 -0.61 25.84
CA VAL A 9 32.13 0.72 25.25
C VAL A 9 31.35 0.65 23.92
N ILE A 10 31.45 -0.47 23.20
CA ILE A 10 30.76 -0.65 21.92
C ILE A 10 29.23 -0.68 22.05
N PRO A 11 28.61 -1.40 23.02
CA PRO A 11 27.15 -1.39 23.18
C PRO A 11 26.58 0.00 23.50
N VAL A 12 27.31 0.81 24.27
CA VAL A 12 26.89 2.16 24.66
C VAL A 12 26.93 3.12 23.47
N VAL A 13 27.96 3.03 22.63
CA VAL A 13 28.08 3.84 21.40
C VAL A 13 27.00 3.45 20.36
N TYR A 14 26.59 2.18 20.32
CA TYR A 14 25.50 1.70 19.45
C TYR A 14 24.11 2.15 19.93
N SER A 15 23.84 2.17 21.23
CA SER A 15 22.59 2.75 21.77
C SER A 15 22.48 4.25 21.48
N ILE A 16 23.59 4.98 21.46
CA ILE A 16 23.59 6.42 21.11
C ILE A 16 23.35 6.62 19.61
N MET A 17 23.90 5.77 18.73
CA MET A 17 23.61 5.83 17.29
C MET A 17 22.18 5.38 16.93
N PHE A 18 21.57 4.49 17.74
CA PHE A 18 20.20 4.01 17.55
C PHE A 18 19.17 5.14 17.67
N PHE A 19 19.46 6.19 18.46
CA PHE A 19 18.55 7.32 18.66
C PHE A 19 18.61 8.41 17.56
N SER A 20 19.57 8.35 16.61
CA SER A 20 19.87 9.52 15.76
C SER A 20 19.47 9.42 14.28
N VAL A 21 19.12 8.24 13.73
CA VAL A 21 18.91 8.13 12.28
C VAL A 21 17.57 7.47 11.93
N ARG A 22 16.63 8.33 11.50
CA ARG A 22 15.35 7.99 10.89
C ARG A 22 15.60 7.50 9.46
N GLY A 23 15.34 6.21 9.21
CA GLY A 23 15.28 5.62 7.86
C GLY A 23 16.61 5.06 7.33
N GLY A 24 16.81 3.74 7.46
CA GLY A 24 17.93 3.05 6.81
C GLY A 24 18.47 1.78 7.49
N PHE A 25 17.76 1.22 8.48
CA PHE A 25 18.32 0.18 9.35
C PHE A 25 18.54 -1.18 8.65
N LEU A 26 17.70 -1.59 7.70
CA LEU A 26 17.72 -2.93 7.10
C LEU A 26 18.95 -3.22 6.22
N LYS A 27 19.48 -2.22 5.48
CA LYS A 27 20.68 -2.42 4.64
C LYS A 27 21.99 -2.27 5.44
N SER A 28 22.00 -1.40 6.44
CA SER A 28 23.16 -1.14 7.29
C SER A 28 23.43 -2.28 8.27
N ALA A 29 22.37 -2.87 8.85
CA ALA A 29 22.48 -4.03 9.74
C ALA A 29 23.04 -5.27 9.01
N HIS A 30 22.59 -5.53 7.77
CA HIS A 30 23.11 -6.66 6.97
C HIS A 30 24.59 -6.49 6.60
N MET A 31 25.03 -5.26 6.32
CA MET A 31 26.41 -4.98 5.89
C MET A 31 27.41 -4.97 7.06
N LEU A 32 26.99 -4.49 8.24
CA LEU A 32 27.84 -4.48 9.44
C LEU A 32 27.94 -5.85 10.11
N ASN A 33 26.86 -6.63 10.13
CA ASN A 33 26.82 -7.93 10.79
C ASN A 33 27.77 -8.94 10.10
N ILE A 34 27.90 -8.88 8.77
CA ILE A 34 28.84 -9.73 8.01
C ILE A 34 30.30 -9.34 8.30
N ARG A 35 30.63 -8.03 8.33
CA ARG A 35 32.01 -7.58 8.54
C ARG A 35 32.49 -7.79 9.98
N PHE A 36 31.64 -7.54 10.97
CA PHE A 36 32.02 -7.70 12.39
C PHE A 36 32.28 -9.17 12.73
N LEU A 37 31.44 -10.09 12.27
CA LEU A 37 31.63 -11.53 12.50
C LEU A 37 32.76 -12.13 11.65
N SER A 38 33.07 -11.56 10.48
CA SER A 38 34.25 -11.98 9.71
C SER A 38 35.59 -11.58 10.36
N GLY A 39 35.57 -10.62 11.29
CA GLY A 39 36.76 -10.20 12.07
C GLY A 39 37.05 -11.09 13.28
N LEU A 40 36.05 -11.85 13.77
CA LEU A 40 36.23 -12.92 14.73
C LEU A 40 36.45 -14.20 13.93
N SER A 41 37.71 -14.64 13.77
CA SER A 41 38.07 -15.81 12.93
C SER A 41 37.50 -17.13 13.46
N ILE A 42 36.21 -17.35 13.28
CA ILE A 42 35.48 -18.56 13.66
C ILE A 42 35.18 -19.31 12.36
N ASP A 43 36.01 -20.32 12.10
CA ASP A 43 36.07 -21.06 10.82
C ASP A 43 34.92 -22.07 10.65
N ASP A 44 34.20 -22.37 11.73
CA ASP A 44 33.06 -23.29 11.71
C ASP A 44 31.75 -22.54 11.44
N GLY A 45 31.16 -22.81 10.27
CA GLY A 45 29.88 -22.23 9.84
C GLY A 45 28.75 -22.44 10.84
N SER A 46 28.78 -23.53 11.61
CA SER A 46 27.76 -23.89 12.61
C SER A 46 27.85 -22.99 13.85
N VAL A 47 29.08 -22.68 14.29
CA VAL A 47 29.33 -21.81 15.45
C VAL A 47 28.98 -20.36 15.13
N ARG A 48 29.26 -19.91 13.90
CA ARG A 48 28.88 -18.58 13.42
C ARG A 48 27.37 -18.39 13.40
N THR A 49 26.61 -19.39 12.94
CA THR A 49 25.14 -19.33 12.98
C THR A 49 24.60 -19.33 14.41
N ALA A 50 25.17 -20.10 15.32
CA ALA A 50 24.76 -20.12 16.72
C ALA A 50 24.96 -18.76 17.41
N LEU A 51 26.10 -18.11 17.21
CA LEU A 51 26.39 -16.79 17.77
C LEU A 51 25.47 -15.70 17.23
N LEU A 52 25.13 -15.76 15.93
CA LEU A 52 24.17 -14.86 15.31
C LEU A 52 22.78 -14.96 15.93
N VAL A 53 22.31 -16.19 16.17
CA VAL A 53 21.00 -16.43 16.81
C VAL A 53 20.99 -15.90 18.24
N ILE A 54 22.06 -16.14 19.02
CA ILE A 54 22.18 -15.62 20.39
C ILE A 54 22.19 -14.09 20.40
N PHE A 55 22.92 -13.45 19.48
CA PHE A 55 22.97 -12.00 19.39
C PHE A 55 21.60 -11.40 19.02
N ALA A 56 20.92 -11.99 18.04
CA ALA A 56 19.56 -11.57 17.66
C ALA A 56 18.56 -11.74 18.81
N ALA A 57 18.65 -12.84 19.56
CA ALA A 57 17.81 -13.08 20.74
C ALA A 57 18.06 -12.05 21.85
N ASN A 58 19.32 -11.67 22.09
CA ASN A 58 19.65 -10.63 23.08
C ASN A 58 19.15 -9.24 22.68
N ILE A 59 19.24 -8.88 21.39
CA ILE A 59 18.66 -7.62 20.89
C ILE A 59 17.14 -7.64 21.05
N ALA A 60 16.48 -8.74 20.67
CA ALA A 60 15.05 -8.88 20.82
C ALA A 60 14.63 -8.76 22.30
N ALA A 61 15.33 -9.43 23.21
CA ALA A 61 15.09 -9.34 24.65
C ALA A 61 15.28 -7.91 25.17
N ALA A 62 16.37 -7.23 24.79
CA ALA A 62 16.63 -5.86 25.19
C ALA A 62 15.55 -4.90 24.69
N VAL A 63 15.10 -5.05 23.43
CA VAL A 63 14.01 -4.24 22.87
C VAL A 63 12.72 -4.48 23.65
N ILE A 64 12.35 -5.74 23.91
CA ILE A 64 11.13 -6.10 24.68
C ILE A 64 11.17 -5.48 26.08
N THR A 65 12.28 -5.60 26.80
CA THR A 65 12.43 -5.04 28.15
C THR A 65 12.35 -3.50 28.14
N VAL A 66 13.04 -2.86 27.19
CA VAL A 66 13.07 -1.40 27.04
C VAL A 66 11.69 -0.86 26.66
N THR A 67 10.97 -1.50 25.73
CA THR A 67 9.59 -1.12 25.39
C THR A 67 8.62 -1.36 26.55
N GLY A 68 8.84 -2.38 27.37
CA GLY A 68 8.03 -2.65 28.57
C GLY A 68 8.21 -1.59 29.65
N HIS A 69 9.40 -0.99 29.77
CA HIS A 69 9.67 0.07 30.76
C HIS A 69 9.36 1.48 30.24
N LEU A 70 9.57 1.77 28.94
CA LEU A 70 9.34 3.11 28.36
C LEU A 70 7.86 3.54 28.32
N GLY A 71 6.92 2.62 28.56
CA GLY A 71 5.48 2.91 28.60
C GLY A 71 4.82 2.73 29.96
N SER A 72 5.53 2.23 30.97
CA SER A 72 4.94 1.94 32.28
C SER A 72 5.04 3.15 33.21
N THR A 73 3.97 3.96 33.27
CA THR A 73 3.83 5.04 34.27
C THR A 73 3.35 4.52 35.63
N ALA A 74 3.17 3.20 35.76
CA ALA A 74 2.64 2.59 36.97
C ALA A 74 3.55 2.81 38.20
N GLU A 75 4.87 2.88 37.98
CA GLU A 75 5.85 3.22 39.03
C GLU A 75 5.68 4.67 39.53
N ASP A 76 5.18 5.57 38.68
CA ASP A 76 4.84 6.95 39.05
C ASP A 76 3.44 7.05 39.70
N GLY A 77 2.74 5.92 39.89
CA GLY A 77 1.45 5.83 40.57
C GLY A 77 0.22 6.16 39.71
N TYR A 78 0.34 6.24 38.38
CA TYR A 78 -0.79 6.48 37.49
C TYR A 78 -0.69 5.69 36.18
N LEU A 79 -1.83 5.52 35.48
CA LEU A 79 -1.91 4.90 34.15
C LEU A 79 -2.47 5.92 33.15
N LEU A 80 -1.85 6.02 31.97
CA LEU A 80 -2.31 6.90 30.91
C LEU A 80 -3.53 6.30 30.20
N ARG A 81 -4.68 6.94 30.33
CA ARG A 81 -5.86 6.59 29.53
C ARG A 81 -5.65 7.06 28.10
N GLU A 82 -6.08 6.24 27.14
CA GLU A 82 -6.21 6.70 25.76
C GLU A 82 -7.26 7.81 25.65
N ASP A 83 -7.17 8.61 24.58
CA ASP A 83 -8.14 9.66 24.27
C ASP A 83 -9.51 9.06 23.87
N TYR A 84 -10.50 9.87 23.53
CA TYR A 84 -11.88 9.44 23.28
C TYR A 84 -12.02 8.33 22.23
N ASN A 85 -11.17 8.32 21.19
CA ASN A 85 -11.20 7.27 20.15
C ASN A 85 -10.35 6.03 20.51
N GLY A 86 -9.85 5.98 21.74
CA GLY A 86 -9.04 4.89 22.25
C GLY A 86 -9.83 3.62 22.50
N GLN A 87 -9.12 2.52 22.70
CA GLN A 87 -9.69 1.25 23.12
C GLN A 87 -9.41 1.00 24.60
N THR A 88 -10.29 0.24 25.25
CA THR A 88 -9.99 -0.29 26.58
C THR A 88 -8.81 -1.25 26.47
N TYR A 89 -7.79 -1.04 27.28
CA TYR A 89 -6.63 -1.93 27.34
C TYR A 89 -6.45 -2.48 28.75
N THR A 90 -5.86 -3.66 28.85
CA THR A 90 -5.57 -4.32 30.14
C THR A 90 -4.09 -4.12 30.47
N GLN A 91 -3.83 -3.53 31.63
CA GLN A 91 -2.49 -3.39 32.16
C GLN A 91 -2.24 -4.44 33.25
N ASN A 92 -1.21 -5.27 33.04
CA ASN A 92 -0.73 -6.21 34.04
C ASN A 92 0.27 -5.49 34.95
N LEU A 93 0.02 -5.53 36.26
CA LEU A 93 0.85 -4.91 37.29
C LEU A 93 1.21 -5.92 38.37
N GLU A 94 2.34 -5.72 39.04
CA GLU A 94 2.73 -6.46 40.24
C GLU A 94 2.44 -5.60 41.47
N LEU A 95 1.46 -6.02 42.25
CA LEU A 95 1.07 -5.36 43.49
C LEU A 95 1.87 -5.96 44.65
N SER A 96 2.71 -5.15 45.31
CA SER A 96 3.40 -5.53 46.54
C SER A 96 2.66 -5.00 47.77
N ILE A 97 2.04 -5.88 48.55
CA ILE A 97 1.39 -5.53 49.83
C ILE A 97 1.98 -6.44 50.91
N SER A 98 2.49 -5.84 51.99
CA SER A 98 3.06 -6.56 53.14
C SER A 98 4.20 -7.53 52.78
N GLY A 99 4.95 -7.24 51.72
CA GLY A 99 6.07 -8.07 51.25
C GLY A 99 5.66 -9.26 50.37
N GLU A 100 4.37 -9.41 50.05
CA GLU A 100 3.89 -10.38 49.06
C GLU A 100 3.61 -9.67 47.72
N GLU A 101 4.24 -10.15 46.66
CA GLU A 101 4.00 -9.71 45.28
C GLU A 101 2.87 -10.54 44.66
N ARG A 102 1.88 -9.86 44.07
CA ARG A 102 0.75 -10.51 43.39
C ARG A 102 0.51 -9.86 42.04
N PRO A 103 0.39 -10.64 40.95
CA PRO A 103 -0.03 -10.08 39.67
C PRO A 103 -1.49 -9.65 39.74
N ILE A 104 -1.78 -8.45 39.26
CA ILE A 104 -3.13 -7.91 39.10
C ILE A 104 -3.30 -7.35 37.69
N GLU A 105 -4.47 -7.57 37.11
CA GLU A 105 -4.85 -7.02 35.82
C GLU A 105 -5.83 -5.86 36.07
N ILE A 106 -5.53 -4.69 35.53
CA ILE A 106 -6.39 -3.51 35.61
C ILE A 106 -6.85 -3.14 34.20
N GLU A 107 -8.17 -3.12 33.99
CA GLU A 107 -8.75 -2.60 32.76
C GLU A 107 -8.80 -1.07 32.80
N VAL A 108 -8.18 -0.44 31.81
CA VAL A 108 -8.13 1.01 31.66
C VAL A 108 -8.99 1.41 30.47
N ALA A 109 -10.19 1.90 30.77
CA ALA A 109 -11.07 2.44 29.74
C ALA A 109 -10.58 3.82 29.23
N PRO A 110 -10.88 4.17 27.96
CA PRO A 110 -10.60 5.49 27.40
C PRO A 110 -11.15 6.63 28.25
N ARG A 111 -10.57 7.82 28.08
CA ARG A 111 -11.03 9.02 28.77
C ARG A 111 -12.41 9.43 28.26
N SER A 112 -13.36 9.67 29.17
CA SER A 112 -14.58 10.41 28.89
C SER A 112 -14.38 11.91 29.18
N TYR A 113 -14.89 12.75 28.28
CA TYR A 113 -14.88 14.21 28.45
C TYR A 113 -16.07 14.67 29.29
N SER A 114 -15.85 15.63 30.19
CA SER A 114 -16.97 16.31 30.86
C SER A 114 -17.73 17.21 29.87
N GLU A 115 -18.98 17.55 30.18
CA GLU A 115 -19.78 18.47 29.36
C GLU A 115 -19.05 19.80 29.12
N THR A 116 -18.41 20.37 30.16
CA THR A 116 -17.61 21.60 30.04
C THR A 116 -16.41 21.47 29.10
N GLU A 117 -15.78 20.31 29.03
CA GLU A 117 -14.66 20.05 28.12
C GLU A 117 -15.17 19.89 26.69
N LYS A 118 -16.27 19.17 26.48
CA LYS A 118 -16.91 19.03 25.18
C LYS A 118 -17.34 20.39 24.62
N GLU A 119 -17.98 21.23 25.44
CA GLU A 119 -18.36 22.60 25.07
C GLU A 119 -17.15 23.45 24.65
N ALA A 120 -16.04 23.35 25.37
CA ALA A 120 -14.80 24.07 25.04
C ALA A 120 -14.19 23.57 23.72
N ILE A 121 -14.24 22.26 23.45
CA ILE A 121 -13.76 21.67 22.20
C ILE A 121 -14.67 22.07 21.04
N LEU A 122 -16.00 21.97 21.18
CA LEU A 122 -16.98 22.42 20.20
C LEU A 122 -16.78 23.90 19.86
N SER A 123 -16.59 24.75 20.88
CA SER A 123 -16.34 26.19 20.68
C SER A 123 -15.04 26.45 19.91
N ARG A 124 -13.99 25.66 20.16
CA ARG A 124 -12.72 25.77 19.42
C ARG A 124 -12.86 25.27 17.98
N ALA A 125 -13.61 24.20 17.75
CA ALA A 125 -13.92 23.69 16.41
C ALA A 125 -14.72 24.72 15.60
N ALA A 126 -15.76 25.29 16.22
CA ALA A 126 -16.57 26.38 15.68
C ALA A 126 -15.75 27.61 15.28
N MET A 127 -14.72 27.98 16.05
CA MET A 127 -13.84 29.10 15.67
C MET A 127 -12.92 28.79 14.48
N LYS A 128 -12.66 27.51 14.18
CA LYS A 128 -11.74 27.10 13.11
C LYS A 128 -12.46 26.70 11.82
N ILE A 129 -13.74 26.31 11.91
CA ILE A 129 -14.49 25.74 10.78
C ILE A 129 -14.48 26.66 9.55
N GLU A 130 -14.68 27.96 9.74
CA GLU A 130 -14.68 28.96 8.67
C GLU A 130 -13.35 28.95 7.90
N SER A 131 -12.21 28.94 8.60
CA SER A 131 -10.90 28.91 7.95
C SER A 131 -10.61 27.60 7.20
N ILE A 132 -11.21 26.50 7.65
CA ILE A 132 -11.06 25.19 7.00
C ILE A 132 -11.84 25.16 5.69
N ILE A 133 -13.09 25.65 5.68
CA ILE A 133 -13.94 25.60 4.47
C ILE A 133 -13.50 26.58 3.38
N LEU A 134 -12.92 27.72 3.76
CA LEU A 134 -12.53 28.75 2.81
C LEU A 134 -11.25 28.36 2.04
N GLU A 135 -10.42 27.43 2.54
CA GLU A 135 -9.15 26.98 1.92
C GLU A 135 -8.28 28.12 1.34
N GLY A 136 -8.27 29.30 1.98
CA GLY A 136 -7.53 30.48 1.55
C GLY A 136 -8.31 31.51 0.71
N GLN A 137 -9.57 31.24 0.39
CA GLN A 137 -10.52 32.22 -0.15
C GLN A 137 -10.95 33.23 0.94
N SER A 138 -11.47 34.38 0.52
CA SER A 138 -12.04 35.36 1.44
C SER A 138 -13.55 35.12 1.56
N ALA A 139 -14.11 35.19 2.77
CA ALA A 139 -15.56 35.08 2.96
C ALA A 139 -16.35 36.07 2.09
N GLY A 140 -15.82 37.27 1.85
CA GLY A 140 -16.44 38.29 0.99
C GLY A 140 -16.17 38.14 -0.51
N HIS A 141 -15.46 37.09 -0.95
CA HIS A 141 -15.21 36.82 -2.37
C HIS A 141 -14.90 35.34 -2.61
N ILE A 142 -15.95 34.58 -2.94
CA ILE A 142 -15.87 33.14 -3.19
C ILE A 142 -16.28 32.88 -4.65
N ASN A 143 -15.36 32.32 -5.44
CA ASN A 143 -15.59 32.00 -6.85
C ASN A 143 -15.26 30.53 -7.18
N GLN A 144 -14.91 29.74 -6.15
CA GLN A 144 -14.65 28.30 -6.26
C GLN A 144 -15.51 27.52 -5.26
N ASP A 145 -15.80 26.26 -5.62
CA ASP A 145 -16.60 25.36 -4.80
C ASP A 145 -15.97 25.21 -3.39
N LEU A 146 -16.82 25.24 -2.37
CA LEU A 146 -16.43 25.11 -0.97
C LEU A 146 -16.37 23.64 -0.58
N LYS A 147 -15.38 23.28 0.24
CA LYS A 147 -15.23 21.93 0.75
C LYS A 147 -15.88 21.81 2.13
N LEU A 148 -17.16 21.45 2.14
CA LEU A 148 -17.91 21.26 3.37
C LEU A 148 -17.56 19.91 4.00
N ILE A 149 -16.91 19.93 5.16
CA ILE A 149 -16.56 18.73 5.92
C ILE A 149 -17.75 18.26 6.76
N SER A 150 -17.96 16.95 6.87
CA SER A 150 -19.04 16.36 7.68
C SER A 150 -18.59 15.84 9.04
N SER A 151 -17.28 15.74 9.27
CA SER A 151 -16.68 15.31 10.54
C SER A 151 -15.22 15.74 10.65
N TYR A 152 -14.69 15.74 11.88
CA TYR A 152 -13.26 15.88 12.15
C TYR A 152 -12.62 14.49 12.30
N GLU A 153 -11.49 14.22 11.63
CA GLU A 153 -10.83 12.90 11.69
C GLU A 153 -10.42 12.48 13.12
N GLU A 154 -10.19 13.44 14.01
CA GLU A 154 -9.68 13.20 15.37
C GLU A 154 -10.73 13.43 16.48
N MET A 155 -11.98 13.77 16.13
CA MET A 155 -13.00 14.12 17.11
C MET A 155 -14.38 13.57 16.71
N PRO A 156 -15.20 13.11 17.67
CA PRO A 156 -16.55 12.60 17.42
C PRO A 156 -17.57 13.75 17.23
N ILE A 157 -17.21 14.73 16.43
CA ILE A 157 -18.07 15.87 16.09
C ILE A 157 -18.66 15.60 14.71
N VAL A 158 -19.98 15.58 14.64
CA VAL A 158 -20.73 15.53 13.39
C VAL A 158 -21.03 16.97 12.97
N ILE A 159 -20.85 17.27 11.69
CA ILE A 159 -21.06 18.62 11.15
C ILE A 159 -22.12 18.52 10.07
N SER A 160 -23.17 19.33 10.20
CA SER A 160 -24.21 19.49 9.19
C SER A 160 -24.24 20.93 8.69
N TRP A 161 -24.67 21.11 7.45
CA TRP A 161 -24.62 22.39 6.75
C TRP A 161 -25.99 22.77 6.24
N VAL A 162 -26.36 24.03 6.43
CA VAL A 162 -27.60 24.63 5.92
C VAL A 162 -27.26 25.96 5.27
N THR A 163 -27.80 26.19 4.09
CA THR A 163 -27.69 27.45 3.35
C THR A 163 -29.07 28.11 3.23
N ASP A 164 -29.10 29.43 3.33
CA ASP A 164 -30.33 30.22 3.10
C ASP A 164 -30.67 30.39 1.61
N ARG A 165 -29.69 30.17 0.71
CA ARG A 165 -29.78 30.34 -0.74
C ARG A 165 -29.26 29.11 -1.50
N PRO A 166 -30.00 27.97 -1.46
CA PRO A 166 -29.62 26.75 -2.18
C PRO A 166 -29.60 26.92 -3.71
N ASP A 167 -30.24 27.98 -4.22
CA ASP A 167 -30.19 28.39 -5.62
C ASP A 167 -28.81 28.94 -6.05
N ILE A 168 -27.98 29.39 -5.09
CA ILE A 168 -26.66 29.99 -5.32
C ILE A 168 -25.53 29.09 -4.82
N LEU A 169 -25.67 28.50 -3.63
CA LEU A 169 -24.72 27.55 -3.05
C LEU A 169 -25.47 26.31 -2.60
N ASP A 170 -25.12 25.16 -3.16
CA ASP A 170 -25.77 23.89 -2.78
C ASP A 170 -25.29 23.40 -1.40
N TRP A 171 -26.02 22.48 -0.77
CA TRP A 171 -25.67 21.87 0.53
C TRP A 171 -24.36 21.06 0.48
N ASP A 172 -23.88 20.70 -0.72
CA ASP A 172 -22.59 20.06 -0.94
C ASP A 172 -21.43 21.06 -1.11
N GLY A 173 -21.70 22.37 -1.01
CA GLY A 173 -20.70 23.44 -1.17
C GLY A 173 -20.41 23.82 -2.62
N LYS A 174 -21.26 23.38 -3.58
CA LYS A 174 -21.08 23.70 -4.99
C LYS A 174 -21.73 25.02 -5.35
N ILE A 175 -21.03 25.84 -6.12
CA ILE A 175 -21.56 27.10 -6.63
C ILE A 175 -22.51 26.80 -7.80
N CYS A 176 -23.75 27.26 -7.68
CA CYS A 176 -24.80 27.14 -8.69
C CYS A 176 -24.65 28.18 -9.81
N ARG A 177 -25.46 28.03 -10.87
CA ARG A 177 -25.40 28.91 -12.06
C ARG A 177 -26.27 30.15 -11.89
N GLY A 178 -26.03 31.17 -12.73
CA GLY A 178 -26.89 32.36 -12.82
C GLY A 178 -26.60 33.43 -11.76
N ILE A 179 -25.39 33.42 -11.20
CA ILE A 179 -24.94 34.39 -10.21
C ILE A 179 -24.56 35.70 -10.91
N PRO A 180 -25.08 36.86 -10.48
CA PRO A 180 -24.66 38.16 -10.99
C PRO A 180 -23.16 38.41 -10.81
N GLU A 181 -22.53 39.11 -11.77
CA GLU A 181 -21.12 39.52 -11.70
C GLU A 181 -20.79 40.39 -10.47
N GLU A 182 -21.80 41.06 -9.90
CA GLU A 182 -21.67 41.85 -8.67
C GLU A 182 -21.54 40.99 -7.40
N GLY A 183 -21.73 39.67 -7.52
CA GLY A 183 -21.78 38.74 -6.40
C GLY A 183 -23.15 38.66 -5.74
N THR A 184 -23.40 37.63 -4.96
CA THR A 184 -24.62 37.45 -4.15
C THR A 184 -24.25 37.03 -2.74
N ASP A 185 -24.83 37.71 -1.75
CA ASP A 185 -24.65 37.36 -0.34
C ASP A 185 -25.48 36.12 0.01
N VAL A 186 -24.83 35.19 0.70
CA VAL A 186 -25.37 33.90 1.16
C VAL A 186 -24.94 33.68 2.59
N VAL A 187 -25.83 33.15 3.41
CA VAL A 187 -25.54 32.78 4.80
C VAL A 187 -25.46 31.26 4.89
N LEU A 188 -24.28 30.77 5.28
CA LEU A 188 -24.01 29.36 5.50
C LEU A 188 -23.96 29.10 7.01
N THR A 189 -24.81 28.20 7.50
CA THR A 189 -24.86 27.80 8.91
C THR A 189 -24.33 26.38 9.06
N ALA A 190 -23.33 26.21 9.91
CA ALA A 190 -22.81 24.91 10.32
C ALA A 190 -23.40 24.55 11.70
N SER A 191 -23.99 23.37 11.85
CA SER A 191 -24.30 22.81 13.16
C SER A 191 -23.27 21.73 13.51
N LEU A 192 -22.59 21.90 14.64
CA LEU A 192 -21.60 20.98 15.18
C LEU A 192 -22.21 20.23 16.37
N GLU A 193 -22.34 18.92 16.24
CA GLU A 193 -22.97 18.05 17.22
C GLU A 193 -21.96 17.10 17.86
N TRP A 194 -22.01 16.98 19.19
CA TRP A 194 -21.32 15.95 19.96
C TRP A 194 -22.29 15.35 20.98
N GLY A 195 -22.93 14.24 20.61
CA GLY A 195 -23.92 13.58 21.47
C GLY A 195 -25.18 14.41 21.61
N GLU A 196 -25.46 14.93 22.80
CA GLU A 196 -26.61 15.83 23.06
C GLU A 196 -26.23 17.32 23.01
N LEU A 197 -24.93 17.64 22.89
CA LEU A 197 -24.47 19.02 22.78
C LEU A 197 -24.44 19.44 21.31
N GLU A 198 -24.96 20.64 21.04
CA GLU A 198 -25.01 21.24 19.72
C GLU A 198 -24.44 22.66 19.76
N LYS A 199 -23.72 23.03 18.72
CA LYS A 199 -23.19 24.38 18.53
C LYS A 199 -23.36 24.83 17.08
N GLU A 200 -24.17 25.85 16.87
CA GLU A 200 -24.34 26.47 15.57
C GLU A 200 -23.33 27.61 15.33
N VAL A 201 -22.86 27.73 14.09
CA VAL A 201 -21.99 28.80 13.59
C VAL A 201 -22.55 29.33 12.29
N THR A 202 -22.79 30.63 12.24
CA THR A 202 -23.28 31.31 11.04
C THR A 202 -22.14 32.05 10.35
N ILE A 203 -21.94 31.78 9.07
CA ILE A 203 -20.86 32.31 8.25
C ILE A 203 -21.46 33.08 7.08
N PRO A 204 -21.36 34.43 7.06
CA PRO A 204 -21.79 35.22 5.91
C PRO A 204 -20.75 35.12 4.79
N LEU A 205 -21.21 34.82 3.58
CA LEU A 205 -20.39 34.60 2.39
C LEU A 205 -20.90 35.49 1.25
N THR A 206 -20.00 35.96 0.38
CA THR A 206 -20.37 36.63 -0.88
C THR A 206 -19.83 35.80 -2.04
N ILE A 207 -20.75 35.24 -2.82
CA ILE A 207 -20.45 34.28 -3.88
C ILE A 207 -20.50 34.97 -5.23
N PHE A 208 -19.44 34.78 -6.01
CA PHE A 208 -19.26 35.30 -7.36
C PHE A 208 -19.43 34.17 -8.38
N PRO A 209 -19.79 34.51 -9.63
CA PRO A 209 -19.82 33.54 -10.71
C PRO A 209 -18.46 32.85 -10.84
N LYS A 210 -18.49 31.54 -11.07
CA LYS A 210 -17.30 30.72 -11.21
C LYS A 210 -16.45 31.23 -12.39
N GLU A 211 -15.15 31.41 -12.16
CA GLU A 211 -14.21 31.66 -13.26
C GLU A 211 -14.05 30.38 -14.08
N LEU A 212 -14.80 30.29 -15.18
CA LEU A 212 -14.72 29.16 -16.08
C LEU A 212 -13.38 29.21 -16.83
N THR A 213 -12.67 28.09 -16.83
CA THR A 213 -11.50 27.93 -17.70
C THR A 213 -11.93 28.05 -19.17
N GLY A 214 -11.04 28.48 -20.07
CA GLY A 214 -11.40 28.76 -21.47
C GLY A 214 -12.14 27.62 -22.19
N ASP A 215 -11.81 26.37 -21.86
CA ASP A 215 -12.49 25.18 -22.39
C ASP A 215 -13.87 24.94 -21.74
N GLU A 216 -14.03 25.21 -20.45
CA GLU A 216 -15.30 25.10 -19.73
C GLU A 216 -16.29 26.19 -20.18
N ALA A 217 -15.80 27.43 -20.32
CA ALA A 217 -16.59 28.54 -20.85
C ALA A 217 -17.06 28.27 -22.29
N LEU A 218 -16.19 27.68 -23.12
CA LEU A 218 -16.55 27.28 -24.47
C LEU A 218 -17.61 26.16 -24.45
N ARG A 219 -17.44 25.13 -23.61
CA ARG A 219 -18.42 24.04 -23.46
C ARG A 219 -19.77 24.54 -22.99
N GLU A 220 -19.80 25.49 -22.07
CA GLU A 220 -21.05 26.07 -21.58
C GLU A 220 -21.76 26.87 -22.67
N LYS A 221 -21.03 27.75 -23.37
CA LYS A 221 -21.57 28.47 -24.55
C LYS A 221 -22.10 27.52 -25.62
N VAL A 222 -21.41 26.40 -25.86
CA VAL A 222 -21.87 25.36 -26.79
C VAL A 222 -23.18 24.74 -26.31
N ASN A 223 -23.26 24.35 -25.05
CA ASN A 223 -24.46 23.73 -24.48
C ASN A 223 -25.65 24.69 -24.44
N GLU A 224 -25.43 25.97 -24.13
CA GLU A 224 -26.46 27.01 -24.15
C GLU A 224 -26.97 27.26 -25.58
N ALA A 225 -26.07 27.37 -26.56
CA ALA A 225 -26.46 27.52 -27.97
C ALA A 225 -27.25 26.32 -28.50
N VAL A 226 -26.87 25.11 -28.08
CA VAL A 226 -27.61 23.88 -28.39
C VAL A 226 -28.99 23.91 -27.70
N SER A 227 -29.05 24.22 -26.41
CA SER A 227 -30.31 24.13 -25.64
C SER A 227 -31.32 25.20 -26.03
N SER A 228 -30.87 26.42 -26.35
CA SER A 228 -31.74 27.52 -26.78
C SER A 228 -32.31 27.34 -28.19
N SER A 229 -31.64 26.55 -29.04
CA SER A 229 -32.05 26.32 -30.43
C SER A 229 -32.82 25.01 -30.62
N ASN A 230 -33.02 24.22 -29.57
CA ASN A 230 -33.63 22.89 -29.65
C ASN A 230 -34.76 22.74 -28.62
N ASN A 231 -35.86 22.10 -29.03
CA ASN A 231 -36.93 21.72 -28.13
C ASN A 231 -36.72 20.26 -27.67
N SER A 232 -37.02 19.96 -26.41
CA SER A 232 -36.94 18.61 -25.84
C SER A 232 -37.92 17.61 -26.48
N GLU A 233 -38.96 18.10 -27.16
CA GLU A 233 -39.95 17.27 -27.85
C GLU A 233 -39.52 16.81 -29.26
N ASP A 234 -38.43 17.38 -29.80
CA ASP A 234 -37.97 17.07 -31.16
C ASP A 234 -37.24 15.71 -31.20
N GLU A 235 -37.47 14.93 -32.26
CA GLU A 235 -36.84 13.61 -32.46
C GLU A 235 -35.31 13.71 -32.64
N LYS A 236 -34.80 14.89 -33.02
CA LYS A 236 -33.39 15.11 -33.34
C LYS A 236 -32.90 16.41 -32.73
N LEU A 237 -31.73 16.33 -32.10
CA LEU A 237 -30.99 17.50 -31.62
C LEU A 237 -30.13 18.07 -32.76
N ILE A 238 -30.39 19.32 -33.12
CA ILE A 238 -29.68 20.07 -34.16
C ILE A 238 -28.46 20.75 -33.52
N LEU A 239 -27.29 20.47 -34.06
CA LEU A 239 -26.05 21.11 -33.63
C LEU A 239 -25.89 22.47 -34.34
N PRO A 240 -25.52 23.56 -33.63
CA PRO A 240 -25.41 24.88 -34.22
C PRO A 240 -24.18 24.99 -35.14
N ASP A 241 -24.35 25.69 -36.26
CA ASP A 241 -23.27 26.00 -37.21
C ASP A 241 -22.39 27.16 -36.75
N LYS A 242 -22.90 27.98 -35.80
CA LYS A 242 -22.22 29.16 -35.25
C LYS A 242 -22.32 29.22 -33.74
N ILE A 243 -21.19 29.49 -33.09
CA ILE A 243 -21.11 29.74 -31.64
C ILE A 243 -20.30 31.03 -31.47
N ASP A 244 -20.88 32.04 -30.82
CA ASP A 244 -20.24 33.35 -30.59
C ASP A 244 -19.69 34.01 -31.88
N GLY A 245 -20.48 33.93 -32.96
CA GLY A 245 -20.13 34.46 -34.29
C GLY A 245 -19.07 33.65 -35.07
N LYS A 246 -18.47 32.60 -34.50
CA LYS A 246 -17.49 31.73 -35.16
C LYS A 246 -18.17 30.50 -35.75
N ASN A 247 -17.75 30.08 -36.95
CA ASN A 247 -18.25 28.85 -37.58
C ASN A 247 -17.66 27.61 -36.88
N VAL A 248 -18.50 26.61 -36.61
CA VAL A 248 -18.13 25.37 -35.93
C VAL A 248 -18.33 24.18 -36.85
N VAL A 249 -17.35 23.25 -36.84
CA VAL A 249 -17.42 22.00 -37.60
C VAL A 249 -17.41 20.85 -36.61
N TRP A 250 -18.41 19.98 -36.71
CA TRP A 250 -18.61 18.86 -35.80
C TRP A 250 -17.94 17.60 -36.34
N HIS A 251 -17.13 16.96 -35.51
CA HIS A 251 -16.48 15.69 -35.82
C HIS A 251 -16.80 14.66 -34.73
N SER A 252 -17.05 13.42 -35.14
CA SER A 252 -17.20 12.31 -34.19
C SER A 252 -15.83 11.94 -33.63
N ALA A 253 -15.69 11.93 -32.30
CA ALA A 253 -14.50 11.41 -31.64
C ALA A 253 -14.50 9.87 -31.76
N GLY A 254 -13.85 9.35 -32.79
CA GLY A 254 -13.62 7.91 -32.91
C GLY A 254 -12.82 7.40 -31.72
N SER A 255 -13.29 6.35 -31.05
CA SER A 255 -12.54 5.76 -29.95
C SER A 255 -11.35 4.97 -30.51
N GLY A 256 -10.12 5.39 -30.17
CA GLY A 256 -8.88 4.66 -30.50
C GLY A 256 -8.77 3.27 -29.87
N GLN A 257 -9.84 2.79 -29.22
CA GLN A 257 -9.96 1.51 -28.52
C GLN A 257 -9.69 0.33 -29.46
N GLY A 258 -10.06 0.43 -30.75
CA GLY A 258 -9.78 -0.61 -31.74
C GLY A 258 -8.29 -0.86 -31.97
N LEU A 259 -7.46 0.20 -31.98
CA LEU A 259 -6.01 0.08 -32.12
C LEU A 259 -5.38 -0.57 -30.90
N ILE A 260 -5.85 -0.24 -29.70
CA ILE A 260 -5.38 -0.84 -28.44
C ILE A 260 -5.64 -2.35 -28.44
N VAL A 261 -6.83 -2.78 -28.85
CA VAL A 261 -7.17 -4.21 -28.94
C VAL A 261 -6.30 -4.94 -29.98
N LEU A 262 -6.02 -4.32 -31.13
CA LEU A 262 -5.14 -4.89 -32.14
C LEU A 262 -3.70 -5.07 -31.62
N PHE A 263 -3.12 -4.05 -30.98
CA PHE A 263 -1.77 -4.14 -30.41
C PHE A 263 -1.70 -5.13 -29.25
N ALA A 264 -2.73 -5.20 -28.40
CA ALA A 264 -2.82 -6.18 -27.34
C ALA A 264 -2.83 -7.61 -27.89
N GLY A 265 -3.63 -7.88 -28.94
CA GLY A 265 -3.68 -9.18 -29.61
C GLY A 265 -2.32 -9.59 -30.21
N LEU A 266 -1.62 -8.65 -30.85
CA LEU A 266 -0.28 -8.89 -31.41
C LEU A 266 0.75 -9.22 -30.31
N LEU A 267 0.70 -8.48 -29.18
CA LEU A 267 1.59 -8.71 -28.04
C LEU A 267 1.35 -10.09 -27.42
N PHE A 268 0.09 -10.48 -27.21
CA PHE A 268 -0.24 -11.81 -26.69
C PHE A 268 0.24 -12.93 -27.62
N ALA A 269 0.06 -12.77 -28.94
CA ALA A 269 0.56 -13.75 -29.91
C ALA A 269 2.09 -13.89 -29.88
N ALA A 270 2.82 -12.76 -29.76
CA ALA A 270 4.28 -12.75 -29.66
C ALA A 270 4.77 -13.41 -28.36
N LEU A 271 4.16 -13.09 -27.21
CA LEU A 271 4.49 -13.70 -25.92
C LEU A 271 4.22 -15.21 -25.92
N PHE A 272 3.09 -15.63 -26.49
CA PHE A 272 2.74 -17.04 -26.63
C PHE A 272 3.77 -17.80 -27.48
N MET A 273 4.20 -17.21 -28.60
CA MET A 273 5.25 -17.80 -29.45
C MET A 273 6.60 -17.87 -28.71
N PHE A 274 7.00 -16.79 -28.03
CA PHE A 274 8.26 -16.73 -27.29
C PHE A 274 8.33 -17.80 -26.19
N SER A 275 7.25 -17.97 -25.42
CA SER A 275 7.17 -19.02 -24.38
C SER A 275 7.31 -20.42 -24.98
N ARG A 276 6.73 -20.67 -26.17
CA ARG A 276 6.88 -21.96 -26.86
C ARG A 276 8.31 -22.21 -27.31
N ILE A 277 9.00 -21.20 -27.83
CA ILE A 277 10.40 -21.34 -28.27
C ILE A 277 11.30 -21.59 -27.06
N GLN A 278 11.20 -20.77 -26.01
CA GLN A 278 12.02 -20.92 -24.81
C GLN A 278 11.82 -22.28 -24.14
N ASN A 279 10.58 -22.76 -24.04
CA ASN A 279 10.31 -24.07 -23.47
C ASN A 279 10.87 -25.21 -24.34
N ARG A 280 10.90 -25.06 -25.67
CA ARG A 280 11.52 -26.05 -26.56
C ARG A 280 13.03 -26.09 -26.38
N ASP A 281 13.68 -24.94 -26.40
CA ASP A 281 15.14 -24.84 -26.25
C ASP A 281 15.60 -25.40 -24.90
N ILE A 282 14.87 -25.11 -23.81
CA ILE A 282 15.16 -25.65 -22.48
C ILE A 282 14.98 -27.18 -22.45
N GLN A 283 13.93 -27.72 -23.07
CA GLN A 283 13.68 -29.16 -23.10
C GLN A 283 14.72 -29.90 -23.97
N GLU A 284 15.09 -29.32 -25.11
CA GLU A 284 16.13 -29.85 -25.99
C GLU A 284 17.50 -29.84 -25.28
N ALA A 285 17.83 -28.74 -24.57
CA ALA A 285 19.05 -28.67 -23.77
C ALA A 285 19.09 -29.71 -22.65
N LYS A 286 17.98 -29.87 -21.90
CA LYS A 286 17.87 -30.91 -20.86
C LYS A 286 18.00 -32.32 -21.42
N ARG A 287 17.42 -32.58 -22.60
CA ARG A 287 17.57 -33.88 -23.29
C ARG A 287 19.02 -34.12 -23.68
N GLN A 288 19.71 -33.14 -24.24
CA GLN A 288 21.13 -33.28 -24.61
C GLN A 288 22.02 -33.54 -23.39
N GLU A 289 21.79 -32.85 -22.28
CA GLU A 289 22.53 -33.07 -21.02
C GLU A 289 22.30 -34.49 -20.49
N ALA A 290 21.06 -34.98 -20.49
CA ALA A 290 20.73 -36.35 -20.10
C ALA A 290 21.41 -37.39 -21.00
N LEU A 291 21.43 -37.16 -22.33
CA LEU A 291 22.16 -38.01 -23.28
C LEU A 291 23.66 -38.06 -22.98
N LEU A 292 24.29 -36.90 -22.73
CA LEU A 292 25.73 -36.81 -22.42
C LEU A 292 26.07 -37.51 -21.10
N TYR A 293 25.17 -37.46 -20.11
CA TYR A 293 25.34 -38.15 -18.84
C TYR A 293 25.21 -39.68 -18.98
N ASP A 294 24.24 -40.16 -19.76
CA ASP A 294 23.97 -41.60 -19.93
C ASP A 294 24.97 -42.29 -20.88
N TYR A 295 25.56 -41.56 -21.81
CA TYR A 295 26.43 -42.12 -22.85
C TYR A 295 27.65 -42.91 -22.30
N PRO A 296 28.43 -42.40 -21.32
CA PRO A 296 29.51 -43.16 -20.70
C PRO A 296 29.03 -44.46 -20.03
N HIS A 297 27.84 -44.46 -19.42
CA HIS A 297 27.27 -45.64 -18.78
C HIS A 297 26.85 -46.70 -19.81
N LEU A 298 26.27 -46.27 -20.92
CA LEU A 298 25.90 -47.13 -22.03
C LEU A 298 27.14 -47.82 -22.64
N VAL A 299 28.17 -47.03 -22.94
CA VAL A 299 29.44 -47.54 -23.49
C VAL A 299 30.11 -48.52 -22.54
N ASN A 300 30.18 -48.18 -21.24
CA ASN A 300 30.79 -49.05 -20.24
C ASN A 300 30.04 -50.40 -20.13
N LYS A 301 28.71 -50.39 -20.20
CA LYS A 301 27.89 -51.62 -20.17
C LYS A 301 28.11 -52.47 -21.43
N LEU A 302 28.19 -51.85 -22.60
CA LEU A 302 28.52 -52.54 -23.85
C LEU A 302 29.92 -53.16 -23.82
N VAL A 303 30.93 -52.41 -23.39
CA VAL A 303 32.31 -52.91 -23.24
C VAL A 303 32.37 -54.10 -22.27
N LEU A 304 31.65 -54.05 -21.16
CA LEU A 304 31.59 -55.16 -20.20
C LEU A 304 30.98 -56.42 -20.80
N LEU A 305 29.89 -56.30 -21.56
CA LEU A 305 29.25 -57.44 -22.23
C LEU A 305 30.12 -58.00 -23.36
N LEU A 306 30.81 -57.13 -24.12
CA LEU A 306 31.76 -57.54 -25.16
C LEU A 306 32.97 -58.28 -24.55
N ASN A 307 33.54 -57.78 -23.45
CA ASN A 307 34.64 -58.45 -22.74
C ASN A 307 34.23 -59.79 -22.13
N ALA A 308 32.93 -59.98 -21.83
CA ALA A 308 32.37 -61.27 -21.42
C ALA A 308 32.18 -62.25 -22.59
N GLY A 309 32.60 -61.90 -23.80
CA GLY A 309 32.53 -62.75 -25.00
C GLY A 309 31.22 -62.65 -25.77
N MET A 310 30.35 -61.67 -25.48
CA MET A 310 29.14 -61.45 -26.27
C MET A 310 29.48 -60.76 -27.60
N SER A 311 28.73 -61.09 -28.65
CA SER A 311 28.81 -60.33 -29.91
C SER A 311 28.17 -58.95 -29.75
N MET A 312 28.56 -57.99 -30.59
CA MET A 312 28.01 -56.63 -30.56
C MET A 312 26.48 -56.61 -30.64
N ARG A 313 25.89 -57.43 -31.53
CA ARG A 313 24.44 -57.57 -31.65
C ARG A 313 23.79 -58.08 -30.35
N ALA A 314 24.37 -59.11 -29.73
CA ALA A 314 23.85 -59.67 -28.48
C ALA A 314 24.01 -58.71 -27.29
N ALA A 315 25.08 -57.91 -27.25
CA ALA A 315 25.31 -56.92 -26.21
C ALA A 315 24.29 -55.77 -26.26
N PHE A 316 23.95 -55.26 -27.46
CA PHE A 316 22.88 -54.27 -27.63
C PHE A 316 21.50 -54.83 -27.27
N GLU A 317 21.17 -56.03 -27.77
CA GLU A 317 19.89 -56.68 -27.50
C GLU A 317 19.67 -56.94 -26.01
N LYS A 318 20.72 -57.40 -25.31
CA LYS A 318 20.69 -57.59 -23.85
C LYS A 318 20.58 -56.26 -23.09
N THR A 319 21.28 -55.22 -23.53
CA THR A 319 21.23 -53.90 -22.88
C THR A 319 19.84 -53.25 -23.01
N ALA A 320 19.24 -53.33 -24.20
CA ALA A 320 17.88 -52.87 -24.44
C ALA A 320 16.85 -53.69 -23.64
N HIS A 321 17.02 -55.01 -23.57
CA HIS A 321 16.15 -55.89 -22.78
C HIS A 321 16.17 -55.57 -21.28
N ASP A 322 17.37 -55.44 -20.70
CA ASP A 322 17.55 -55.07 -19.29
C ASP A 322 16.90 -53.71 -18.98
N TYR A 323 17.03 -52.75 -19.89
CA TYR A 323 16.46 -51.42 -19.72
C TYR A 323 14.92 -51.44 -19.78
N ARG A 324 14.31 -52.19 -20.72
CA ARG A 324 12.85 -52.39 -20.77
C ARG A 324 12.32 -53.01 -19.47
N ILE A 325 13.03 -53.96 -18.88
CA ILE A 325 12.66 -54.56 -17.59
C ILE A 325 12.76 -53.51 -16.48
N SER A 326 13.84 -52.73 -16.44
CA SER A 326 14.01 -51.64 -15.47
C SER A 326 12.88 -50.60 -15.55
N LEU A 327 12.44 -50.24 -16.75
CA LEU A 327 11.35 -49.27 -16.96
C LEU A 327 10.00 -49.83 -16.50
N LYS A 328 9.71 -51.12 -16.81
CA LYS A 328 8.50 -51.81 -16.34
C LYS A 328 8.42 -51.94 -14.82
N ASN A 329 9.57 -52.01 -14.16
CA ASN A 329 9.68 -52.10 -12.70
C ASN A 329 9.71 -50.72 -12.00
N GLY A 330 9.38 -49.63 -12.71
CA GLY A 330 9.32 -48.27 -12.14
C GLY A 330 10.67 -47.55 -12.05
N GLY A 331 11.70 -48.02 -12.75
CA GLY A 331 12.98 -47.35 -12.83
C GLY A 331 12.92 -46.01 -13.57
N PRO A 332 13.87 -45.10 -13.34
CA PRO A 332 13.89 -43.80 -13.99
C PRO A 332 14.09 -43.95 -15.51
N LYS A 333 13.32 -43.19 -16.28
CA LYS A 333 13.49 -43.05 -17.73
C LYS A 333 14.86 -42.41 -18.01
N ARG A 334 15.65 -43.04 -18.87
CA ARG A 334 17.00 -42.59 -19.25
C ARG A 334 17.04 -42.34 -20.74
N GLU A 335 17.14 -41.07 -21.13
CA GLU A 335 17.09 -40.65 -22.54
C GLU A 335 18.20 -41.33 -23.37
N GLY A 336 19.38 -41.62 -22.80
CA GLY A 336 20.46 -42.31 -23.52
C GLY A 336 20.22 -43.80 -23.76
N PHE A 337 19.41 -44.45 -22.93
CA PHE A 337 19.03 -45.84 -23.11
C PHE A 337 17.75 -45.99 -23.95
N ASP A 338 16.97 -44.92 -24.10
CA ASP A 338 15.82 -44.88 -25.01
C ASP A 338 16.24 -44.88 -26.49
N GLU A 339 17.40 -44.32 -26.84
CA GLU A 339 17.92 -44.29 -28.23
C GLU A 339 18.30 -45.68 -28.77
N ILE A 340 18.43 -46.68 -27.90
CA ILE A 340 18.79 -48.07 -28.28
C ILE A 340 17.61 -49.05 -28.19
N LEU A 341 16.42 -48.57 -27.81
CA LEU A 341 15.18 -49.35 -27.76
C LEU A 341 14.60 -49.58 -29.15
#